data_AF-A0A6L9QGB1-F1
#
_entry.id   AF-A0A6L9QGB1-F1
#
_cell.length_a   1.000
_cell.length_b   1.000
_cell.length_c   1.000
_cell.angle_alpha   90.00
_cell.angle_beta   90.00
_cell.angle_gamma   90.00
#
_symmetry.space_group_name_H-M   'P 1'
#
loop_
_entity.id
_entity.type
_entity.pdbx_description
1 polymer ?
#
loop_
_entity_poly.entity_id
_entity_poly.type
_entity_poly.pdbx_seq_one_letter_code
_entity_poly.pdbx_strand_id
1 'polypeptide(L)' 'MTGRPRLVAFDVIETLMPLEPLRPRFTDIGLPGGALETWFARTLRDGMALTAAGDYRPFRPVAEGALRAVAGRRAD' A
#
# COMPACT_ATOMS: atom_id res chain seq x y z
N MET A 1 13.96 12.12 34.89
CA MET A 1 13.75 10.67 34.69
C MET A 1 12.78 10.49 33.53
N THR A 2 13.25 10.03 32.38
CA THR A 2 12.35 9.60 31.29
C THR A 2 11.73 8.25 31.70
N GLY A 3 10.42 8.23 31.89
CA GLY A 3 9.69 7.01 32.19
C GLY A 3 9.73 6.04 30.99
N ARG A 4 9.94 4.76 31.25
CA ARG A 4 9.89 3.74 30.18
C ARG A 4 8.46 3.63 29.64
N PRO A 5 8.28 3.53 28.30
CA PRO A 5 6.95 3.34 27.72
C PRO A 5 6.35 2.01 28.19
N ARG A 6 5.07 2.05 28.57
CA ARG A 6 4.32 0.86 29.01
C ARG A 6 3.79 0.02 27.84
N LEU A 7 3.64 0.63 26.66
CA LEU A 7 3.13 0.01 25.43
C LEU A 7 3.78 0.69 24.23
N VAL A 8 4.08 -0.09 23.20
CA VAL A 8 4.49 0.39 21.88
C VAL A 8 3.60 -0.31 20.86
N ALA A 9 2.91 0.48 20.03
CA ALA A 9 2.16 -0.03 18.88
C ALA A 9 3.04 0.14 17.64
N PHE A 10 3.13 -0.94 16.85
CA PHE A 10 3.87 -0.94 15.60
C PHE A 10 2.88 -1.05 14.45
N ASP A 11 3.02 -0.16 13.48
CA ASP A 11 2.52 -0.44 12.14
C ASP A 11 3.28 -1.64 11.55
N VAL A 12 2.66 -2.34 10.60
CA VAL A 12 3.19 -3.59 10.05
C VAL A 12 3.78 -3.37 8.67
N ILE A 13 2.98 -2.85 7.74
CA ILE A 13 3.37 -2.80 6.33
C ILE A 13 4.39 -1.68 6.16
N GLU A 14 5.52 -1.97 5.50
CA GLU A 14 6.68 -1.10 5.35
C GLU A 14 7.45 -0.81 6.66
N THR A 15 6.78 -0.78 7.82
CA THR A 15 7.43 -0.59 9.14
C THR A 15 8.13 -1.86 9.65
N LEU A 16 7.41 -2.97 9.77
CA LEU A 16 7.96 -4.28 10.20
C LEU A 16 8.17 -5.23 9.01
N MET A 17 7.40 -5.03 7.95
CA MET A 17 7.42 -5.84 6.73
C MET A 17 7.86 -4.98 5.55
N PRO A 18 9.14 -5.04 5.13
CA PRO A 18 9.61 -4.24 4.02
C PRO A 18 8.92 -4.67 2.72
N LEU A 19 8.57 -3.69 1.90
CA LEU A 19 7.97 -3.93 0.58
C LEU A 19 9.01 -4.13 -0.53
N GLU A 20 10.27 -3.78 -0.29
CA GLU A 20 11.37 -3.90 -1.26
C GLU A 20 11.44 -5.27 -1.98
N PRO A 21 11.23 -6.43 -1.30
CA PRO A 21 11.24 -7.73 -1.98
C PRO A 21 10.14 -7.92 -3.04
N LEU A 22 9.14 -7.04 -3.09
CA LEU A 22 8.11 -7.04 -4.13
C LEU A 22 8.57 -6.33 -5.40
N ARG A 23 9.60 -5.47 -5.36
CA ARG A 23 10.04 -4.68 -6.52
C ARG A 23 10.36 -5.54 -7.76
N PRO A 24 11.06 -6.70 -7.64
CA PRO A 24 11.27 -7.58 -8.79
C PRO A 24 9.97 -8.05 -9.43
N ARG A 25 8.89 -8.25 -8.66
CA ARG A 25 7.58 -8.66 -9.19
C ARG A 25 6.94 -7.58 -10.06
N PHE A 26 7.20 -6.30 -9.78
CA PHE A 26 6.75 -5.20 -10.64
C PHE A 26 7.52 -5.19 -11.96
N THR A 27 8.84 -5.40 -11.91
CA THR A 27 9.67 -5.46 -13.13
C THR A 27 9.36 -6.68 -13.99
N ASP A 28 9.05 -7.84 -13.37
CA ASP A 28 8.69 -9.08 -14.07
C ASP A 28 7.42 -8.92 -14.93
N ILE A 29 6.51 -8.03 -14.53
CA ILE A 29 5.28 -7.72 -15.28
C ILE A 29 5.42 -6.48 -16.19
N GLY A 30 6.65 -6.02 -16.42
CA GLY A 30 6.97 -4.91 -17.32
C GLY A 30 6.75 -3.51 -16.76
N LEU A 31 6.55 -3.36 -15.43
CA LEU A 31 6.46 -2.04 -14.80
C LEU A 31 7.85 -1.54 -14.37
N PRO A 32 8.08 -0.21 -14.33
CA PRO A 32 9.28 0.35 -13.73
C PRO A 32 9.42 -0.07 -12.26
N GLY A 33 10.65 -0.23 -11.76
CA GLY A 33 10.88 -0.58 -10.35
C GLY A 33 10.24 0.42 -9.38
N GLY A 34 10.22 1.71 -9.71
CA GLY A 34 9.56 2.77 -8.92
C GLY A 34 8.01 2.72 -8.91
N ALA A 35 7.42 1.76 -9.63
CA ALA A 35 5.97 1.54 -9.61
C ALA A 35 5.49 0.96 -8.27
N LEU A 36 6.37 0.32 -7.49
CA LEU A 36 6.07 -0.20 -6.16
C LEU A 36 5.59 0.91 -5.21
N GLU A 37 6.34 2.01 -5.14
CA GLU A 37 6.02 3.17 -4.30
C GLU A 37 4.74 3.84 -4.77
N THR A 38 4.59 3.99 -6.09
CA THR A 38 3.38 4.60 -6.68
C THR A 38 2.14 3.76 -6.36
N TRP A 39 2.25 2.43 -6.44
CA TRP A 39 1.19 1.50 -6.08
C TRP A 39 0.83 1.58 -4.60
N PHE A 40 1.83 1.60 -3.71
CA PHE A 40 1.57 1.65 -2.28
C PHE A 40 0.93 2.99 -1.88
N ALA A 41 1.45 4.12 -2.40
CA ALA A 41 0.87 5.44 -2.19
C ALA A 41 -0.59 5.52 -2.67
N ARG A 42 -0.91 4.95 -3.83
CA ARG A 42 -2.30 4.87 -4.33
C ARG A 42 -3.18 4.00 -3.45
N THR A 43 -2.67 2.86 -2.96
CA THR A 43 -3.41 1.97 -2.05
C THR A 43 -3.81 2.71 -0.77
N LEU A 44 -2.86 3.43 -0.16
CA LEU A 44 -3.13 4.26 1.02
C LEU A 44 -4.13 5.38 0.72
N ARG A 45 -3.93 6.11 -0.38
CA ARG A 45 -4.83 7.19 -0.82
C ARG A 45 -6.27 6.69 -0.98
N ASP A 46 -6.46 5.56 -1.65
CA ASP A 46 -7.79 5.04 -1.95
C ASP A 46 -8.48 4.52 -0.66
N GLY A 47 -7.72 3.93 0.27
CA GLY A 47 -8.22 3.57 1.60
C GLY A 47 -8.64 4.78 2.43
N MET A 48 -7.83 5.86 2.41
CA MET A 48 -8.17 7.13 3.05
C MET A 48 -9.43 7.75 2.42
N ALA A 49 -9.56 7.70 1.09
CA ALA A 49 -10.73 8.23 0.38
C ALA A 49 -12.01 7.47 0.72
N LEU A 50 -11.96 6.13 0.79
CA LEU A 50 -13.10 5.31 1.24
C LEU A 50 -13.52 5.71 2.65
N THR A 51 -12.56 5.81 3.57
CA THR A 51 -12.81 6.23 4.96
C THR A 51 -13.46 7.62 5.03
N ALA A 52 -12.92 8.58 4.27
CA ALA A 52 -13.45 9.95 4.22
C ALA A 52 -14.87 10.02 3.61
N ALA A 53 -15.20 9.09 2.71
CA ALA A 53 -16.54 8.95 2.12
C ALA A 53 -17.52 8.17 3.02
N GLY A 54 -17.09 7.69 4.19
CA GLY A 54 -17.93 6.87 5.07
C GLY A 54 -18.09 5.42 4.60
N ASP A 55 -17.22 4.96 3.70
CA ASP A 55 -17.22 3.61 3.14
C ASP A 55 -16.01 2.79 3.65
N TYR A 56 -16.08 1.48 3.47
CA TYR A 56 -15.03 0.55 3.86
C TYR A 56 -14.86 -0.55 2.80
N ARG A 57 -13.60 -0.81 2.44
CA ARG A 57 -13.20 -2.02 1.72
C ARG A 57 -12.00 -2.65 2.39
N PRO A 58 -11.88 -4.00 2.38
CA PRO A 58 -10.67 -4.66 2.84
C PRO A 58 -9.44 -4.20 2.05
N PHE A 59 -8.25 -4.29 2.65
CA PHE A 59 -7.01 -3.84 2.03
C PHE A 59 -6.75 -4.45 0.64
N ARG A 60 -6.94 -5.77 0.49
CA ARG A 60 -6.66 -6.51 -0.75
C ARG A 60 -7.35 -5.92 -1.99
N PRO A 61 -8.69 -5.75 -2.04
CA PRO A 61 -9.34 -5.19 -3.23
C PRO A 61 -8.93 -3.74 -3.53
N VAL A 62 -8.59 -2.94 -2.51
CA VAL A 62 -8.06 -1.57 -2.71
C VAL A 62 -6.67 -1.64 -3.35
N ALA A 63 -5.79 -2.48 -2.82
CA ALA A 63 -4.44 -2.66 -3.34
C ALA A 63 -4.43 -3.24 -4.77
N GLU A 64 -5.33 -4.17 -5.08
CA GLU A 64 -5.51 -4.69 -6.43
C GLU A 64 -6.02 -3.63 -7.41
N GLY A 65 -6.95 -2.78 -6.97
CA GLY A 65 -7.44 -1.63 -7.75
C GLY A 65 -6.32 -0.64 -8.07
N ALA A 66 -5.53 -0.29 -7.07
CA ALA A 66 -4.35 0.56 -7.23
C ALA A 66 -3.33 -0.07 -8.21
N LEU A 67 -3.12 -1.39 -8.15
CA LEU A 67 -2.20 -2.10 -9.04
C LEU A 67 -2.68 -2.06 -10.49
N ARG A 68 -3.97 -2.32 -10.73
CA ARG A 68 -4.57 -2.19 -12.07
C ARG A 68 -4.36 -0.79 -12.64
N ALA A 69 -4.64 0.24 -11.84
CA ALA A 69 -4.48 1.63 -12.23
C ALA A 69 -3.02 1.99 -12.58
N VAL A 70 -2.04 1.52 -11.80
CA VAL A 70 -0.61 1.73 -12.10
C VAL A 70 -0.16 0.95 -13.34
N ALA A 71 -0.72 -0.24 -13.56
CA ALA A 71 -0.42 -1.06 -14.73
C ALA A 71 -1.09 -0.58 -16.03
N GLY A 72 -1.83 0.53 -15.99
CA GLY A 72 -2.57 1.04 -17.15
C GLY A 72 -3.79 0.18 -17.54
N ARG A 73 -4.17 -0.80 -16.72
CA ARG A 73 -5.41 -1.56 -16.89
C ARG A 73 -6.52 -0.82 -16.16
N ARG A 74 -7.42 -0.16 -16.88
CA ARG A 74 -8.62 0.39 -16.24
C ARG A 74 -9.40 -0.77 -15.62
N ALA A 75 -9.95 -0.55 -14.43
CA ALA A 75 -10.96 -1.44 -13.88
C ALA A 75 -12.22 -1.13 -14.68
N ASP A 76 -12.51 -1.99 -15.65
CA ASP A 76 -13.78 -2.00 -16.37
C ASP A 76 -14.88 -2.57 -15.46
#